data_AF-A0A7J6VXT2-F1
#
_entry.id   AF-A0A7J6VXT2-F1
#
_cell.length_a   1.000
_cell.length_b   1.000
_cell.length_c   1.000
_cell.angle_alpha   90.00
_cell.angle_beta   90.00
_cell.angle_gamma   90.00
#
_symmetry.space_group_name_H-M   'P 1'
#
loop_
_entity.id
_entity.type
_entity.pdbx_description
1 polymer ?
#
loop_
_entity_poly.entity_id
_entity_poly.type
_entity_poly.pdbx_seq_one_letter_code
_entity_poly.pdbx_strand_id
1 'polypeptide(L)'
;MAFGPSYSYALVRVLYGSKWSDGEAPTALRFYCFYVIVLAMNGTSEAFLHAVATEDQLKRSNDSLLIFSGIYIVLNVLLIRSAGAVGLIVANSLNMLLRIIYSAVFIKRYFQGASSFAFRRCLPSGWVFLLLSGVATFISERILVDRLNFWPTMFVHLFIGLIFFSISSIVIYRQERPFINKIIHFRDHVD
;
A
#
# COMPACT_ATOMS: atom_id res chain seq x y z
N MET A 1 -3.04 2.24 -5.11
CA MET A 1 -1.60 2.47 -4.85
C MET A 1 -0.83 2.97 -6.07
N ALA A 2 -0.81 2.26 -7.20
CA ALA A 2 0.09 2.59 -8.31
C ALA A 2 -0.10 4.00 -8.90
N PHE A 3 -1.35 4.47 -8.94
CA PHE A 3 -1.70 5.79 -9.50
C PHE A 3 -1.84 6.88 -8.43
N GLY A 4 -2.06 6.50 -7.16
CA GLY A 4 -2.39 7.44 -6.08
C GLY A 4 -1.34 8.54 -5.87
N PRO A 5 -0.04 8.20 -5.75
CA PRO A 5 1.01 9.20 -5.59
C PRO A 5 1.09 10.21 -6.76
N SER A 6 0.89 9.73 -7.99
CA SER A 6 0.97 10.54 -9.21
C SER A 6 -0.22 11.49 -9.38
N TYR A 7 -1.37 11.20 -8.76
CA TYR A 7 -2.54 12.08 -8.77
C TYR A 7 -2.71 12.90 -7.48
N SER A 8 -1.83 12.74 -6.49
CA SER A 8 -1.94 13.43 -5.20
C SER A 8 -1.88 14.95 -5.35
N TYR A 9 -1.02 15.49 -6.22
CA TYR A 9 -0.96 16.94 -6.48
C TYR A 9 -2.22 17.43 -7.17
N ALA A 10 -2.64 16.75 -8.24
CA ALA A 10 -3.84 17.11 -9.00
C ALA A 10 -5.09 17.11 -8.11
N LEU A 11 -5.26 16.10 -7.27
CA LEU A 11 -6.38 16.00 -6.35
C LEU A 11 -6.40 17.14 -5.33
N VAL A 12 -5.27 17.43 -4.68
CA VAL A 12 -5.18 18.53 -3.71
C VAL A 12 -5.41 19.88 -4.39
N ARG A 13 -4.88 20.08 -5.61
CA ARG A 13 -5.10 21.31 -6.40
C ARG A 13 -6.57 21.53 -6.73
N VAL A 14 -7.29 20.46 -7.10
CA VAL A 14 -8.73 20.53 -7.42
C VAL A 14 -9.57 20.80 -6.18
N LEU A 15 -9.28 20.14 -5.05
CA LEU A 15 -10.09 20.22 -3.84
C LEU A 15 -9.82 21.46 -2.98
N TYR A 16 -8.55 21.85 -2.86
CA TYR A 16 -8.10 22.85 -1.89
C TYR A 16 -7.36 24.04 -2.54
N GLY A 17 -7.20 24.02 -3.87
CA GLY A 17 -6.57 25.09 -4.62
C GLY A 17 -5.04 25.14 -4.46
N SER A 18 -4.45 26.19 -5.03
CA SER A 18 -2.99 26.36 -5.13
C SER A 18 -2.29 26.48 -3.79
N LYS A 19 -2.93 27.16 -2.82
CA LYS A 19 -2.40 27.40 -1.47
C LYS A 19 -1.96 26.11 -0.78
N TRP A 20 -2.74 25.04 -0.92
CA TRP A 20 -2.45 23.75 -0.29
C TRP A 20 -1.68 22.80 -1.19
N SER A 21 -1.92 22.84 -2.51
CA SER A 21 -1.19 21.98 -3.45
C SER A 21 0.28 22.34 -3.55
N ASP A 22 0.65 23.62 -3.40
CA ASP A 22 2.05 24.04 -3.53
C ASP A 22 2.82 23.90 -2.19
N GLY A 23 2.15 23.47 -1.12
CA GLY A 23 2.74 23.13 0.18
C GLY A 23 3.01 21.63 0.36
N GLU A 24 3.05 21.19 1.62
CA GLU A 24 3.41 19.80 1.97
C GLU A 24 2.29 18.77 1.75
N ALA A 25 1.05 19.22 1.55
CA ALA A 25 -0.14 18.35 1.53
C ALA A 25 -0.10 17.26 0.45
N PRO A 26 0.29 17.53 -0.82
CA PRO A 26 0.42 16.46 -1.81
C PRO A 26 1.49 15.45 -1.46
N THR A 27 2.61 15.89 -0.86
CA THR A 27 3.69 15.00 -0.43
C THR A 27 3.21 14.10 0.69
N ALA A 28 2.51 14.64 1.69
CA ALA A 28 1.89 13.84 2.75
C ALA A 28 0.92 12.80 2.16
N LEU A 29 0.06 13.20 1.21
CA LEU A 29 -0.89 12.30 0.57
C LEU A 29 -0.21 11.20 -0.27
N ARG A 30 0.93 11.50 -0.91
CA ARG A 30 1.76 10.49 -1.60
C ARG A 30 2.26 9.43 -0.63
N PHE A 31 2.84 9.84 0.51
CA PHE A 31 3.29 8.91 1.54
C PHE A 31 2.12 8.13 2.15
N TYR A 32 0.96 8.79 2.32
CA TYR A 32 -0.25 8.16 2.81
C TYR A 32 -0.72 7.02 1.88
N CYS A 33 -0.63 7.19 0.56
CA CYS A 33 -0.94 6.13 -0.41
C CYS A 33 -0.10 4.86 -0.20
N PHE A 34 1.18 5.00 0.19
CA PHE A 34 2.03 3.86 0.53
C PHE A 34 1.68 3.28 1.90
N TYR A 35 1.44 4.15 2.87
CA TYR A 35 1.03 3.76 4.22
C TYR A 35 -0.21 2.86 4.21
N VAL A 36 -1.23 3.16 3.40
CA VAL A 36 -2.45 2.33 3.28
C VAL A 36 -2.14 0.87 2.89
N ILE A 37 -1.12 0.62 2.06
CA ILE A 37 -0.72 -0.75 1.68
C ILE A 37 -0.12 -1.48 2.88
N VAL A 38 0.78 -0.79 3.59
CA VAL A 38 1.40 -1.34 4.80
C VAL A 38 0.33 -1.62 5.86
N LEU A 39 -0.64 -0.71 6.01
CA LEU A 39 -1.77 -0.89 6.91
C LEU A 39 -2.61 -2.12 6.53
N ALA A 40 -2.92 -2.31 5.25
CA ALA A 40 -3.67 -3.47 4.78
C ALA A 40 -2.92 -4.79 5.03
N MET A 41 -1.62 -4.84 4.71
CA MET A 41 -0.78 -6.01 4.96
C MET A 41 -0.66 -6.33 6.46
N ASN A 42 -0.57 -5.30 7.30
CA ASN A 42 -0.54 -5.47 8.75
C ASN A 42 -1.84 -6.12 9.24
N GLY A 43 -2.99 -5.56 8.86
CA GLY A 43 -4.30 -6.10 9.26
C GLY A 43 -4.49 -7.57 8.89
N THR A 44 -4.13 -7.97 7.67
CA THR A 44 -4.28 -9.37 7.24
C THR A 44 -3.30 -10.32 7.93
N SER A 45 -2.05 -9.88 8.14
CA SER A 45 -1.01 -10.72 8.75
C SER A 45 -1.32 -10.99 10.23
N GLU A 46 -1.81 -9.99 10.94
CA GLU A 46 -2.19 -10.14 12.35
C GLU A 46 -3.47 -10.93 12.53
N ALA A 47 -4.47 -10.73 11.66
CA ALA A 47 -5.66 -11.56 11.69
C ALA A 47 -5.31 -13.05 11.57
N PHE A 48 -4.38 -13.41 10.68
CA PHE A 48 -3.88 -14.79 10.58
C PHE A 48 -3.15 -15.23 11.85
N LEU A 49 -2.23 -14.41 12.37
CA LEU A 49 -1.49 -14.70 13.60
C LEU A 49 -2.47 -14.99 14.76
N HIS A 50 -3.47 -14.14 14.96
CA HIS A 50 -4.48 -14.29 16.02
C HIS A 50 -5.39 -15.50 15.81
N ALA A 51 -5.68 -15.89 14.57
CA ALA A 51 -6.52 -17.06 14.29
C ALA A 51 -5.82 -18.40 14.57
N VAL A 52 -4.49 -18.43 14.54
CA VAL A 52 -3.70 -19.69 14.53
C VAL A 52 -2.78 -19.83 15.74
N ALA A 53 -2.37 -18.73 16.38
CA ALA A 53 -1.44 -18.78 17.51
C ALA A 53 -2.11 -19.32 18.78
N THR A 54 -1.38 -20.19 19.50
CA THR A 54 -1.73 -20.62 20.85
C THR A 54 -1.42 -19.53 21.88
N GLU A 55 -2.06 -19.55 23.06
CA GLU A 55 -1.93 -18.47 24.05
C GLU A 55 -0.47 -18.16 24.44
N ASP A 56 0.38 -19.18 24.59
CA ASP A 56 1.81 -18.98 24.92
C ASP A 56 2.60 -18.30 23.80
N GLN A 57 2.26 -18.59 22.54
CA GLN A 57 2.87 -17.93 21.37
C GLN A 57 2.35 -16.51 21.21
N LEU A 58 1.08 -16.27 21.53
CA LEU A 58 0.46 -14.96 21.55
C LEU A 58 1.07 -14.06 22.63
N LYS A 59 1.36 -14.62 23.81
CA LYS A 59 1.97 -13.89 24.94
C LYS A 59 3.42 -13.48 24.61
N ARG A 60 4.21 -14.40 24.05
CA ARG A 60 5.58 -14.12 23.59
C ARG A 60 5.63 -13.16 22.40
N SER A 61 4.57 -13.14 21.59
CA SER A 61 4.33 -12.13 20.54
C SER A 61 4.05 -10.75 21.11
N ASN A 62 3.16 -10.67 22.10
CA ASN A 62 2.81 -9.43 22.76
C ASN A 62 4.01 -8.79 23.49
N ASP A 63 4.87 -9.63 24.08
CA ASP A 63 6.11 -9.18 24.73
C ASP A 63 7.12 -8.60 23.72
N SER A 64 7.23 -9.18 22.51
CA SER A 64 8.04 -8.59 21.43
C SER A 64 7.45 -7.27 20.92
N LEU A 65 6.12 -7.12 20.97
CA LEU A 65 5.40 -5.89 20.63
C LEU A 65 5.78 -4.72 21.55
N LEU A 66 6.10 -5.00 22.81
CA LEU A 66 6.58 -3.98 23.77
C LEU A 66 7.97 -3.44 23.40
N ILE A 67 8.89 -4.30 22.97
CA ILE A 67 10.22 -3.88 22.51
C ILE A 67 10.10 -3.04 21.22
N PHE A 68 9.24 -3.47 20.29
CA PHE A 68 8.94 -2.69 19.08
C PHE A 68 8.27 -1.35 19.39
N SER A 69 7.45 -1.27 20.44
CA SER A 69 6.84 -0.02 20.89
C SER A 69 7.88 0.98 21.39
N GLY A 70 8.95 0.52 22.05
CA GLY A 70 10.09 1.37 22.42
C GLY A 70 10.81 1.96 21.21
N ILE A 71 11.13 1.11 20.21
CA ILE A 71 11.74 1.54 18.94
C ILE A 71 10.82 2.51 18.19
N TYR A 72 9.51 2.23 18.20
CA TYR A 72 8.49 3.08 17.59
C TYR A 72 8.48 4.48 18.21
N ILE A 73 8.48 4.61 19.54
CA ILE A 73 8.46 5.91 20.22
C ILE A 73 9.68 6.76 19.81
N VAL A 74 10.87 6.14 19.78
CA VAL A 74 12.11 6.83 19.37
C VAL A 74 12.02 7.27 17.91
N LEU A 75 11.61 6.39 17.00
CA LEU A 75 11.41 6.72 15.59
C LEU A 75 10.39 7.85 15.42
N ASN A 76 9.27 7.79 16.14
CA ASN A 76 8.21 8.79 16.08
C ASN A 76 8.74 10.19 16.43
N VAL A 77 9.48 10.31 17.53
CA VAL A 77 10.07 11.58 17.97
C VAL A 77 11.08 12.11 16.95
N LEU A 78 11.95 11.26 16.40
CA LEU A 78 12.99 11.67 15.45
C LEU A 78 12.40 12.08 14.09
N LEU A 79 11.47 11.29 13.55
CA LEU A 79 10.87 11.50 12.24
C LEU A 79 9.90 12.69 12.23
N ILE A 80 9.10 12.88 13.28
CA ILE A 80 8.20 14.04 13.37
C ILE A 80 9.00 15.34 13.46
N ARG A 81 10.07 15.38 14.26
CA ARG A 81 10.92 16.57 14.38
C ARG A 81 11.65 16.93 13.08
N SER A 82 11.93 15.95 12.23
CA SER A 82 12.67 16.17 10.98
C SER A 82 11.77 16.43 9.76
N ALA A 83 10.59 15.81 9.69
CA ALA A 83 9.76 15.80 8.48
C ALA A 83 8.26 16.09 8.74
N GLY A 84 7.90 16.58 9.93
CA GLY A 84 6.55 17.04 10.25
C GLY A 84 5.47 15.97 9.99
N ALA A 85 4.45 16.32 9.20
CA ALA A 85 3.34 15.44 8.86
C ALA A 85 3.77 14.20 8.06
N VAL A 86 4.74 14.34 7.15
CA VAL A 86 5.32 13.20 6.42
C VAL A 86 6.06 12.28 7.39
N GLY A 87 6.80 12.86 8.33
CA GLY A 87 7.49 12.13 9.39
C GLY A 87 6.55 11.24 10.22
N LEU A 88 5.36 11.77 10.57
CA LEU A 88 4.34 11.00 11.28
C LEU A 88 3.85 9.79 10.46
N ILE A 89 3.56 9.97 9.17
CA ILE A 89 3.10 8.89 8.28
C ILE A 89 4.19 7.81 8.14
N VAL A 90 5.45 8.22 7.96
CA VAL A 90 6.58 7.29 7.84
C VAL A 90 6.82 6.53 9.14
N ALA A 91 6.81 7.22 10.29
CA ALA A 91 6.97 6.57 11.60
C ALA A 91 5.90 5.50 11.84
N ASN A 92 4.64 5.79 11.50
CA ASN A 92 3.56 4.84 11.61
C ASN A 92 3.70 3.67 10.61
N SER A 93 4.16 3.95 9.39
CA SER A 93 4.47 2.91 8.39
C SER A 93 5.56 1.95 8.89
N LEU A 94 6.62 2.47 9.50
CA LEU A 94 7.70 1.65 10.06
C LEU A 94 7.20 0.77 11.21
N ASN A 95 6.34 1.29 12.08
CA ASN A 95 5.71 0.51 13.14
C ASN A 95 4.94 -0.69 12.58
N MET A 96 4.12 -0.45 11.56
CA MET A 96 3.34 -1.49 10.90
C MET A 96 4.24 -2.50 10.17
N LEU A 97 5.35 -2.07 9.57
CA LEU A 97 6.33 -2.97 8.96
C LEU A 97 6.98 -3.92 9.97
N LEU A 98 7.37 -3.42 11.15
CA LEU A 98 7.92 -4.28 12.21
C LEU A 98 6.92 -5.38 12.61
N ARG A 99 5.65 -5.01 12.75
CA ARG A 99 4.55 -5.95 13.06
C ARG A 99 4.32 -6.97 11.94
N ILE A 100 4.40 -6.55 10.69
CA ILE A 100 4.32 -7.45 9.52
C ILE A 100 5.50 -8.42 9.52
N ILE A 101 6.74 -7.95 9.72
CA ILE A 101 7.93 -8.80 9.75
C ILE A 101 7.79 -9.87 10.84
N TYR A 102 7.34 -9.48 12.03
CA TYR A 102 7.08 -10.41 13.12
C TYR A 102 6.06 -11.47 12.72
N SER A 103 4.89 -11.03 12.23
CA SER A 103 3.80 -11.93 11.80
C SER A 103 4.28 -12.86 10.67
N ALA A 104 5.09 -12.36 9.74
CA ALA A 104 5.67 -13.13 8.65
C ALA A 104 6.66 -14.21 9.14
N VAL A 105 7.48 -13.90 10.15
CA VAL A 105 8.37 -14.89 10.79
C VAL A 105 7.55 -15.98 11.48
N PHE A 106 6.47 -15.62 12.17
CA PHE A 106 5.57 -16.59 12.79
C PHE A 106 4.92 -17.51 11.75
N ILE A 107 4.31 -16.92 10.71
CA ILE A 107 3.69 -17.64 9.59
C ILE A 107 4.69 -18.61 8.96
N LYS A 108 5.91 -18.14 8.68
CA LYS A 108 6.96 -18.98 8.10
C LYS A 108 7.29 -20.17 8.99
N ARG A 109 7.41 -19.98 10.31
CA ARG A 109 7.66 -21.06 11.27
C ARG A 109 6.49 -22.04 11.37
N TYR A 110 5.26 -21.54 11.36
CA TYR A 110 4.05 -22.36 11.38
C TYR A 110 4.00 -23.33 10.17
N PHE A 111 4.37 -22.85 8.98
CA PHE A 111 4.38 -23.66 7.75
C PHE A 111 5.71 -24.41 7.49
N GLN A 112 6.65 -24.50 8.45
CA GLN A 112 7.94 -25.20 8.22
C GLN A 112 7.82 -26.71 7.90
N GLY A 113 6.63 -27.32 8.06
CA GLY A 113 6.35 -28.72 7.70
C GLY A 113 5.45 -28.95 6.49
N ALA A 114 4.83 -27.91 5.92
CA ALA A 114 3.91 -28.03 4.79
C ALA A 114 4.25 -26.97 3.73
N SER A 115 4.71 -27.41 2.56
CA SER A 115 4.96 -26.63 1.32
C SER A 115 5.20 -25.12 1.51
N SER A 116 6.47 -24.70 1.40
CA SER A 116 6.95 -23.30 1.45
C SER A 116 5.88 -22.23 1.11
N PHE A 117 5.27 -21.66 2.14
CA PHE A 117 4.41 -20.48 2.00
C PHE A 117 5.26 -19.30 1.48
N ALA A 118 4.83 -18.68 0.39
CA ALA A 118 5.51 -17.55 -0.21
C ALA A 118 4.56 -16.37 -0.35
N PHE A 119 4.85 -15.26 0.35
CA PHE A 119 4.11 -14.00 0.26
C PHE A 119 3.91 -13.50 -1.18
N ARG A 120 4.83 -13.84 -2.09
CA ARG A 120 4.70 -13.51 -3.52
C ARG A 120 3.47 -14.12 -4.19
N ARG A 121 2.95 -15.25 -3.69
CA ARG A 121 1.71 -15.86 -4.19
C ARG A 121 0.46 -15.10 -3.77
N CYS A 122 0.57 -14.18 -2.80
CA CYS A 122 -0.53 -13.29 -2.38
C CYS A 122 -0.66 -12.05 -3.28
N LEU A 123 0.32 -11.78 -4.14
CA LEU A 123 0.21 -10.70 -5.12
C LEU A 123 -0.60 -11.17 -6.33
N PRO A 124 -1.45 -10.30 -6.90
CA PRO A 124 -2.16 -10.64 -8.12
C PRO A 124 -1.17 -10.94 -9.25
N SER A 125 -1.48 -11.95 -10.04
CA SER A 125 -0.89 -12.17 -11.35
C SER A 125 -1.03 -10.88 -12.18
N GLY A 126 0.10 -10.40 -12.67
CA GLY A 126 0.17 -9.12 -13.39
C GLY A 126 0.50 -7.91 -12.53
N TRP A 127 0.90 -8.07 -11.26
CA TRP A 127 1.40 -6.96 -10.41
C TRP A 127 2.53 -6.15 -11.07
N VAL A 128 3.33 -6.77 -11.95
CA VAL A 128 4.38 -6.10 -12.72
C VAL A 128 3.78 -5.04 -13.66
N PHE A 129 2.68 -5.33 -14.34
CA PHE A 129 2.00 -4.36 -15.22
C PHE A 129 1.41 -3.21 -14.42
N LEU A 130 0.89 -3.50 -13.22
CA LEU A 130 0.39 -2.47 -12.31
C LEU A 130 1.51 -1.54 -11.85
N LEU A 131 2.69 -2.08 -11.52
CA LEU A 131 3.86 -1.27 -11.17
C LEU A 131 4.37 -0.45 -12.35
N LEU A 132 4.52 -1.05 -13.54
CA LEU A 132 4.96 -0.35 -14.75
C LEU A 132 4.00 0.80 -15.08
N SER A 133 2.69 0.56 -14.99
CA SER A 133 1.65 1.58 -15.18
C SER A 133 1.75 2.71 -14.15
N GLY A 134 2.03 2.37 -12.88
CA GLY A 134 2.27 3.34 -11.82
C GLY A 134 3.50 4.20 -12.07
N VAL A 135 4.62 3.59 -12.45
CA VAL A 135 5.88 4.29 -12.80
C VAL A 135 5.68 5.18 -14.03
N ALA A 136 5.03 4.68 -15.08
CA ALA A 136 4.73 5.46 -16.27
C ALA A 136 3.84 6.68 -15.95
N THR A 137 2.84 6.50 -15.09
CA THR A 137 1.98 7.60 -14.64
C THR A 137 2.76 8.59 -13.76
N PHE A 138 3.67 8.11 -12.90
CA PHE A 138 4.54 8.99 -12.10
C PHE A 138 5.46 9.85 -12.98
N ILE A 139 6.05 9.27 -14.02
CA ILE A 139 6.85 10.00 -15.00
C ILE A 139 5.98 11.00 -15.77
N SER A 140 4.78 10.58 -16.21
CA SER A 140 3.81 11.44 -16.88
C SER A 140 3.45 12.67 -16.02
N GLU A 141 3.21 12.48 -14.72
CA GLU A 141 2.95 13.60 -13.79
C GLU A 141 4.10 14.60 -13.82
N ARG A 142 5.34 14.11 -13.69
CA ARG A 142 6.55 14.95 -13.61
C ARG A 142 6.86 15.73 -14.88
N ILE A 143 6.52 15.18 -16.04
CA ILE A 143 6.82 15.79 -17.34
C ILE A 143 5.67 16.72 -17.78
N LEU A 144 4.42 16.30 -17.58
CA LEU A 144 3.28 16.97 -18.20
C LEU A 144 2.60 17.99 -17.28
N VAL A 145 2.52 17.74 -15.97
CA VAL A 145 1.74 18.60 -15.08
C VAL A 145 2.48 19.91 -14.83
N ASP A 146 2.04 20.95 -15.54
CA ASP A 146 2.49 22.32 -15.35
C ASP A 146 1.61 23.02 -14.31
N ARG A 147 2.22 23.69 -13.33
CA ARG A 147 1.50 24.40 -12.27
C ARG A 147 0.83 25.68 -12.76
N LEU A 148 1.38 26.30 -13.81
CA LEU A 148 0.85 27.52 -14.40
C LEU A 148 -0.32 27.20 -15.33
N ASN A 149 -0.14 26.23 -16.24
CA ASN A 149 -1.18 25.74 -17.15
C ASN A 149 -1.83 24.45 -16.62
N PHE A 150 -2.32 24.48 -15.38
CA PHE A 150 -2.76 23.28 -14.66
C PHE A 150 -3.91 22.53 -15.34
N TRP A 151 -5.01 23.20 -15.71
CA TRP A 151 -6.20 22.50 -16.20
C TRP A 151 -5.97 21.69 -17.48
N PRO A 152 -5.39 22.27 -18.56
CA PRO A 152 -5.12 21.50 -19.78
C PRO A 152 -4.16 20.35 -19.53
N THR A 153 -3.07 20.58 -18.80
CA THR A 153 -2.07 19.55 -18.51
C THR A 153 -2.59 18.45 -17.61
N MET A 154 -3.45 18.79 -16.64
CA MET A 154 -4.11 17.83 -15.76
C MET A 154 -5.04 16.91 -16.55
N PHE A 155 -5.84 17.42 -17.49
CA PHE A 155 -6.71 16.56 -18.31
C PHE A 155 -5.91 15.59 -19.19
N VAL A 156 -4.80 16.04 -19.77
CA VAL A 156 -3.90 15.15 -20.54
C VAL A 156 -3.30 14.07 -19.63
N HIS A 157 -2.81 14.46 -18.45
CA HIS A 157 -2.26 13.52 -17.48
C HIS A 157 -3.32 12.51 -16.98
N LEU A 158 -4.55 12.97 -16.74
CA LEU A 158 -5.67 12.13 -16.34
C LEU A 158 -6.02 11.12 -17.45
N PHE A 159 -6.07 11.56 -18.70
CA PHE A 159 -6.33 10.68 -19.83
C PHE A 159 -5.28 9.57 -19.98
N ILE A 160 -4.00 9.92 -19.82
CA ILE A 160 -2.90 8.95 -19.83
C ILE A 160 -3.06 7.92 -18.71
N GLY A 161 -3.38 8.34 -17.48
CA GLY A 161 -3.60 7.38 -16.40
C GLY A 161 -4.85 6.53 -16.59
N LEU A 162 -5.91 7.04 -17.20
CA LEU A 162 -7.10 6.24 -17.53
C LEU A 162 -6.74 5.12 -18.52
N ILE A 163 -5.88 5.41 -19.51
CA ILE A 163 -5.36 4.39 -20.43
C ILE A 163 -4.56 3.33 -19.67
N PHE A 164 -3.58 3.74 -18.86
CA PHE A 164 -2.74 2.81 -18.10
C PHE A 164 -3.55 1.99 -17.07
N PHE A 165 -4.52 2.62 -16.41
CA PHE A 165 -5.45 1.95 -15.50
C PHE A 165 -6.27 0.89 -16.23
N SER A 166 -6.86 1.25 -17.38
CA SER A 166 -7.67 0.32 -18.18
C SER A 166 -6.84 -0.87 -18.68
N ILE A 167 -5.63 -0.63 -19.19
CA ILE A 167 -4.72 -1.68 -19.63
C ILE A 167 -4.35 -2.60 -18.45
N SER A 168 -3.93 -2.03 -17.32
CA SER A 168 -3.58 -2.81 -16.13
C SER A 168 -4.75 -3.64 -15.63
N SER A 169 -5.97 -3.08 -15.58
CA SER A 169 -7.17 -3.80 -15.15
C SER A 169 -7.52 -4.95 -16.09
N ILE A 170 -7.43 -4.75 -17.41
CA ILE A 170 -7.69 -5.81 -18.40
C ILE A 170 -6.65 -6.93 -18.26
N VAL A 171 -5.38 -6.61 -18.11
CA VAL A 171 -4.30 -7.60 -17.96
C VAL A 171 -4.50 -8.42 -16.69
N ILE A 172 -4.72 -7.76 -15.54
CA ILE A 172 -4.97 -8.44 -14.27
C ILE A 172 -6.22 -9.31 -14.37
N TYR A 173 -7.33 -8.79 -14.91
CA TYR A 173 -8.56 -9.56 -15.07
C TYR A 173 -8.36 -10.81 -15.93
N ARG A 174 -7.60 -10.70 -17.03
CA ARG A 174 -7.31 -11.86 -17.89
C ARG A 174 -6.44 -12.90 -17.21
N GLN A 175 -5.44 -12.49 -16.44
CA GLN A 175 -4.55 -13.41 -15.73
C GLN A 175 -5.23 -14.06 -14.50
N GLU A 176 -6.06 -13.30 -13.79
CA GLU A 176 -6.81 -13.74 -12.61
C GLU A 176 -8.14 -14.44 -12.94
N ARG A 177 -8.54 -14.50 -14.23
CA ARG A 177 -9.81 -15.11 -14.63
C ARG A 177 -10.07 -16.50 -14.03
N PRO A 178 -9.08 -17.43 -13.98
CA PRO A 178 -9.29 -18.74 -13.36
C PRO A 178 -9.59 -18.65 -11.85
N PHE A 179 -8.91 -17.75 -11.15
CA PHE A 179 -9.10 -17.53 -9.72
C PHE A 179 -10.47 -16.88 -9.43
N ILE A 180 -10.84 -15.86 -10.21
CA ILE A 180 -12.15 -15.19 -10.12
C ILE A 180 -13.29 -16.18 -10.35
N ASN A 181 -13.20 -17.01 -11.40
CA ASN A 181 -14.20 -18.02 -11.71
C ASN A 181 -14.34 -19.04 -10.57
N LYS A 182 -13.24 -19.41 -9.93
CA LYS A 182 -13.26 -20.32 -8.76
C LYS A 182 -14.01 -19.69 -7.59
N ILE A 183 -13.81 -18.41 -7.30
CA ILE A 183 -14.54 -17.69 -6.24
C ILE A 183 -16.04 -17.61 -6.55
N ILE A 184 -16.41 -17.29 -7.79
CA ILE A 184 -17.82 -17.21 -8.20
C ILE A 184 -18.51 -18.56 -7.99
N HIS A 185 -17.88 -19.64 -8.44
CA HIS A 185 -18.42 -20.99 -8.29
C HIS A 185 -18.56 -21.44 -6.83
N PHE A 186 -17.67 -20.98 -5.93
CA PHE A 186 -17.83 -21.22 -4.49
C PHE A 186 -19.07 -20.53 -3.91
N ARG A 187 -19.39 -19.32 -4.37
CA ARG A 187 -20.59 -18.62 -3.93
C ARG A 187 -21.86 -19.35 -4.37
N ASP A 188 -21.87 -19.84 -5.61
CA ASP A 188 -23.03 -20.55 -6.18
C ASP A 188 -23.30 -21.93 -5.53
N HIS A 189 -22.38 -22.45 -4.70
CA HIS A 189 -22.56 -23.71 -3.94
C HIS A 189 -22.93 -23.49 -2.47
N VAL A 190 -23.01 -22.24 -2.01
CA VAL A 190 -23.38 -21.88 -0.63
C VAL A 190 -24.84 -21.41 -0.52
N ASP A 191 -25.49 -21.14 -1.67
CA ASP A 191 -26.93 -20.89 -1.81
C ASP A 191 -27.69 -22.19 -2.14
#